data_AF-A0A962NKZ5-F1
#
_entry.id   AF-A0A962NKZ5-F1
#
_cell.length_a   1.000
_cell.length_b   1.000
_cell.length_c   1.000
_cell.angle_alpha   90.00
_cell.angle_beta   90.00
_cell.angle_gamma   90.00
#
_symmetry.space_group_name_H-M   'P 1'
#
loop_
_entity.id
_entity.type
_entity.pdbx_description
1 polymer ?
#
loop_
_entity_poly.entity_id
_entity_poly.type
_entity_poly.pdbx_seq_one_letter_code
_entity_poly.pdbx_strand_id
1 'polypeptide(L)'
;MSDDDEILQDFLVEAGEILEQLSEQLVDLERSPEDTDLLNAVFRGFHTVKGGAGFLQFEAMVDLCHVAENVFDTLRKGETVLTPEMMDAVLRTTDHVNIMFDQIRSGEELTPASPDLLSALASMAEGGPVAISEPAPEPEPEPEPEPEVPAAAADGDTITDEEFEKLLDSLQGAGEPENATEPAAQSASDPGPAAINNAGNSDEITDEEFEALLDELSSAKKTSTAAVAASVEKGVQPVDSVTADSEPQEPVARKPEPEKRSPAPVAATASAAP
;
A
#
# COMPACT_ATOMS: atom_id res chain seq x y z
N MET A 1 9.87 -16.32 31.70
CA MET A 1 9.88 -15.16 30.80
C MET A 1 9.71 -13.95 31.68
N SER A 2 10.57 -12.94 31.51
CA SER A 2 10.31 -11.60 32.05
C SER A 2 9.14 -10.96 31.29
N ASP A 3 8.51 -9.95 31.87
CA ASP A 3 7.46 -9.17 31.19
C ASP A 3 7.97 -8.60 29.84
N ASP A 4 9.25 -8.23 29.79
CA ASP A 4 9.92 -7.79 28.56
C ASP A 4 10.03 -8.90 27.49
N ASP A 5 10.15 -10.17 27.90
CA ASP A 5 10.19 -11.30 26.97
C ASP A 5 8.80 -11.56 26.37
N GLU A 6 7.73 -11.40 27.15
CA GLU A 6 6.35 -11.60 26.68
C GLU A 6 5.99 -10.54 25.64
N ILE A 7 6.29 -9.27 25.93
CA ILE A 7 6.10 -8.16 25.00
C ILE A 7 6.90 -8.39 23.71
N LEU A 8 8.15 -8.86 23.82
CA LEU A 8 8.97 -9.16 22.65
C LEU A 8 8.36 -10.28 21.80
N GLN A 9 7.84 -11.34 22.42
CA GLN A 9 7.19 -12.42 21.68
C GLN A 9 5.92 -11.96 20.98
N ASP A 10 5.10 -11.13 21.63
CA ASP A 10 3.89 -10.56 21.02
C ASP A 10 4.25 -9.72 19.79
N PHE A 11 5.27 -8.87 19.90
CA PHE A 11 5.80 -8.10 18.77
C PHE A 11 6.28 -9.01 17.64
N LEU A 12 7.03 -10.07 17.95
CA LEU A 12 7.56 -10.98 16.93
C LEU A 12 6.45 -11.73 16.18
N VAL A 13 5.38 -12.10 16.86
CA VAL A 13 4.21 -12.73 16.22
C VAL A 13 3.52 -11.74 15.29
N GLU A 14 3.15 -10.56 15.80
CA GLU A 14 2.43 -9.54 15.02
C GLU A 14 3.25 -9.03 13.83
N ALA A 15 4.52 -8.66 14.06
CA ALA A 15 5.38 -8.15 13.01
C ALA A 15 5.69 -9.23 11.95
N GLY A 16 5.80 -10.51 12.34
CA GLY A 16 5.98 -11.61 11.41
C GLY A 16 4.82 -11.72 10.41
N GLU A 17 3.58 -11.68 10.89
CA GLU A 17 2.38 -11.72 10.04
C GLU A 17 2.31 -10.50 9.11
N ILE A 18 2.64 -9.31 9.63
CA ILE A 18 2.64 -8.08 8.84
C ILE A 18 3.71 -8.12 7.74
N LEU A 19 4.91 -8.63 8.03
CA LEU A 19 6.01 -8.68 7.06
C LEU A 19 5.76 -9.70 5.94
N GLU A 20 5.12 -10.83 6.26
CA GLU A 20 4.65 -11.79 5.27
C GLU A 20 3.63 -11.12 4.33
N GLN A 21 2.62 -10.47 4.89
CA GLN A 21 1.59 -9.78 4.12
C GLN A 21 2.15 -8.61 3.29
N LEU A 22 3.10 -7.84 3.85
CA LEU A 22 3.78 -6.75 3.13
C LEU A 22 4.50 -7.27 1.90
N SER A 23 5.17 -8.42 2.01
CA SER A 23 5.90 -9.03 0.89
C SER A 23 4.96 -9.39 -0.27
N GLU A 24 3.79 -9.96 0.04
CA GLU A 24 2.76 -10.25 -0.97
C GLU A 24 2.20 -8.98 -1.61
N GLN A 25 1.83 -8.00 -0.78
CA GLN A 25 1.25 -6.73 -1.24
C GLN A 25 2.21 -5.95 -2.15
N LEU A 26 3.51 -5.98 -1.89
CA LEU A 26 4.51 -5.31 -2.72
C LEU A 26 4.63 -5.95 -4.11
N VAL A 27 4.52 -7.28 -4.20
CA VAL A 27 4.51 -8.00 -5.48
C VAL A 27 3.26 -7.66 -6.29
N ASP A 28 2.10 -7.52 -5.63
CA ASP A 28 0.88 -7.11 -6.32
C ASP A 28 0.91 -5.63 -6.72
N LEU A 29 1.51 -4.77 -5.89
CA LEU A 29 1.69 -3.36 -6.17
C LEU A 29 2.64 -3.12 -7.37
N GLU A 30 3.64 -3.98 -7.58
CA GLU A 30 4.50 -3.94 -8.78
C GLU A 30 3.68 -4.07 -10.07
N ARG A 31 2.61 -4.86 -10.04
CA ARG A 31 1.70 -5.06 -11.19
C ARG A 31 0.67 -3.94 -11.32
N SER A 32 0.29 -3.34 -10.19
CA SER A 32 -0.77 -2.34 -10.07
C SER A 32 -0.29 -1.10 -9.29
N PRO A 33 0.65 -0.31 -9.84
CA PRO A 33 1.33 0.77 -9.10
C PRO A 33 0.44 1.94 -8.68
N GLU A 34 -0.74 2.07 -9.29
CA GLU A 34 -1.74 3.10 -9.00
C GLU A 34 -2.84 2.63 -8.03
N ASP A 35 -2.76 1.38 -7.55
CA ASP A 35 -3.73 0.82 -6.62
C ASP A 35 -3.61 1.51 -5.24
N THR A 36 -4.53 2.44 -4.98
CA THR A 36 -4.56 3.21 -3.74
C THR A 36 -4.81 2.35 -2.52
N ASP A 37 -5.53 1.24 -2.65
CA ASP A 37 -5.81 0.36 -1.52
C ASP A 37 -4.56 -0.41 -1.12
N LEU A 38 -3.78 -0.90 -2.09
CA LEU A 38 -2.46 -1.50 -1.86
C LEU A 38 -1.47 -0.49 -1.29
N LEU A 39 -1.38 0.73 -1.83
CA LEU A 39 -0.52 1.78 -1.28
C LEU A 39 -0.84 2.09 0.20
N ASN A 40 -2.13 2.18 0.53
CA ASN A 40 -2.55 2.40 1.92
C ASN A 40 -2.32 1.18 2.82
N ALA A 41 -2.45 -0.05 2.29
CA ALA A 41 -2.17 -1.26 3.04
C ALA A 41 -0.69 -1.38 3.39
N VAL A 42 0.20 -1.17 2.41
CA VAL A 42 1.65 -1.21 2.61
C VAL A 42 2.11 -0.12 3.58
N PHE A 43 1.58 1.11 3.43
CA PHE A 43 1.84 2.21 4.38
C PHE A 43 1.49 1.80 5.82
N ARG A 44 0.31 1.20 6.04
CA ARG A 44 -0.10 0.73 7.37
C ARG A 44 0.81 -0.36 7.91
N GLY A 45 1.25 -1.30 7.07
CA GLY A 45 2.16 -2.36 7.48
C GLY A 45 3.47 -1.79 8.04
N PHE A 46 4.13 -0.89 7.30
CA PHE A 46 5.34 -0.21 7.79
C PHE A 46 5.08 0.62 9.05
N HIS A 47 3.96 1.33 9.12
CA HIS A 47 3.60 2.17 10.26
C HIS A 47 3.43 1.34 11.56
N THR A 48 2.77 0.18 11.47
CA THR A 48 2.56 -0.72 12.60
C THR A 48 3.89 -1.35 13.04
N VAL A 49 4.71 -1.85 12.11
CA VAL A 49 6.05 -2.40 12.43
C VAL A 49 6.93 -1.35 13.09
N LYS A 50 6.95 -0.11 12.58
CA LYS A 50 7.65 1.03 13.20
C LYS A 50 7.15 1.30 14.62
N GLY A 51 5.84 1.26 14.85
CA GLY A 51 5.23 1.46 16.16
C GLY A 51 5.70 0.43 17.18
N GLY A 52 5.66 -0.86 16.83
CA GLY A 52 6.16 -1.95 17.66
C GLY A 52 7.67 -1.86 17.91
N ALA A 53 8.45 -1.62 16.86
CA ALA A 53 9.91 -1.43 16.96
C ALA A 53 10.28 -0.23 17.85
N GLY A 54 9.53 0.87 17.76
CA GLY A 54 9.74 2.07 18.57
C GLY A 54 9.42 1.83 20.05
N PHE A 55 8.38 1.05 20.35
CA PHE A 55 8.06 0.66 21.71
C PHE A 55 9.18 -0.17 22.36
N LEU A 56 9.79 -1.07 21.60
CA LEU A 56 10.90 -1.93 22.01
C LEU A 56 12.29 -1.29 21.82
N GLN A 57 12.37 -0.04 21.36
CA GLN A 57 13.62 0.72 21.15
C GLN A 57 14.56 0.11 20.11
N PHE A 58 14.03 -0.57 19.10
CA PHE A 58 14.79 -1.04 17.94
C PHE A 58 15.04 0.09 16.93
N GLU A 59 15.87 1.06 17.32
CA GLU A 59 16.13 2.31 16.59
C GLU A 59 16.45 2.08 15.09
N ALA A 60 17.30 1.09 14.79
CA ALA A 60 17.68 0.79 13.41
C ALA A 60 16.48 0.35 12.53
N MET A 61 15.53 -0.40 13.10
CA MET A 61 14.30 -0.80 12.41
C MET A 61 13.32 0.37 12.30
N VAL A 62 13.22 1.19 13.35
CA VAL A 62 12.40 2.42 13.35
C VAL A 62 12.82 3.36 12.23
N ASP A 63 14.13 3.63 12.11
CA ASP A 63 14.67 4.54 11.11
C ASP A 63 14.36 4.07 9.69
N LEU A 64 14.56 2.77 9.43
CA LEU A 64 14.30 2.18 8.12
C LEU A 64 12.80 2.18 7.77
N CYS A 65 11.93 1.77 8.69
CA CYS A 65 10.48 1.80 8.46
C CYS A 65 9.96 3.23 8.28
N HIS A 66 10.54 4.21 8.99
CA HIS A 66 10.16 5.61 8.86
C HIS A 66 10.46 6.18 7.47
N VAL A 67 11.63 5.93 6.89
CA VAL A 67 11.91 6.40 5.52
C VAL A 67 11.05 5.70 4.48
N ALA A 68 10.76 4.41 4.65
CA ALA A 68 9.79 3.70 3.80
C ALA A 68 8.39 4.32 3.90
N GLU A 69 7.92 4.60 5.12
CA GLU A 69 6.62 5.24 5.36
C GLU A 69 6.51 6.59 4.66
N ASN A 70 7.58 7.40 4.66
CA ASN A 70 7.59 8.70 3.98
C ASN A 70 7.45 8.56 2.45
N VAL A 71 8.09 7.56 1.84
CA VAL A 71 7.90 7.27 0.40
C VAL A 71 6.43 6.95 0.13
N PHE A 72 5.86 6.00 0.88
CA PHE A 72 4.45 5.60 0.70
C PHE A 72 3.46 6.71 1.05
N ASP A 73 3.80 7.64 1.94
CA ASP A 73 2.98 8.80 2.25
C ASP A 73 2.84 9.72 1.04
N THR A 74 3.92 9.95 0.29
CA THR A 74 3.85 10.76 -0.94
C THR A 74 3.08 10.05 -2.06
N LEU A 75 3.29 8.74 -2.22
CA LEU A 75 2.60 7.93 -3.22
C LEU A 75 1.08 7.90 -3.00
N ARG A 76 0.64 7.59 -1.78
CA ARG A 76 -0.80 7.49 -1.47
C ARG A 76 -1.54 8.83 -1.51
N LYS A 77 -0.82 9.94 -1.35
CA LYS A 77 -1.36 11.31 -1.53
C LYS A 77 -1.40 11.74 -3.00
N GLY A 78 -0.79 10.97 -3.90
CA GLY A 78 -0.64 11.33 -5.31
C GLY A 78 0.33 12.48 -5.56
N GLU A 79 1.24 12.74 -4.61
CA GLU A 79 2.30 13.76 -4.76
C GLU A 79 3.40 13.29 -5.71
N THR A 80 3.62 11.97 -5.77
CA THR A 80 4.56 11.28 -6.66
C THR A 80 3.90 10.02 -7.23
N VAL A 81 4.49 9.47 -8.30
CA VAL A 81 4.06 8.20 -8.91
C VAL A 81 5.12 7.15 -8.64
N LEU A 82 4.68 5.92 -8.37
CA LEU A 82 5.57 4.79 -8.11
C LEU A 82 6.39 4.46 -9.37
N THR A 83 7.72 4.61 -9.27
CA THR A 83 8.66 4.26 -10.35
C THR A 83 9.27 2.88 -10.11
N PRO A 84 9.82 2.21 -11.14
CA PRO A 84 10.55 0.95 -10.96
C PRO A 84 11.72 1.07 -9.99
N GLU A 85 12.45 2.20 -10.01
CA GLU A 85 13.56 2.45 -9.09
C GLU A 85 13.09 2.60 -7.64
N MET A 86 11.93 3.22 -7.42
CA MET A 86 11.29 3.27 -6.09
C MET A 86 10.86 1.88 -5.63
N MET A 87 10.27 1.06 -6.52
CA MET A 87 9.89 -0.32 -6.19
C MET A 87 11.12 -1.14 -5.78
N ASP A 88 12.22 -1.08 -6.54
CA ASP A 88 13.47 -1.78 -6.22
C ASP A 88 14.05 -1.34 -4.85
N ALA A 89 13.96 -0.05 -4.52
CA ALA A 89 14.40 0.47 -3.23
C ALA A 89 13.49 -0.01 -2.09
N VAL A 90 12.18 -0.06 -2.31
CA VAL A 90 11.21 -0.56 -1.33
C VAL A 90 11.40 -2.07 -1.09
N LEU A 91 11.58 -2.88 -2.13
CA LEU A 91 11.82 -4.32 -1.98
C LEU A 91 13.10 -4.59 -1.18
N ARG A 92 14.20 -3.89 -1.49
CA ARG A 92 15.44 -3.95 -0.69
C ARG A 92 15.23 -3.52 0.76
N THR A 93 14.31 -2.57 1.00
CA THR A 93 13.95 -2.13 2.34
C THR A 93 13.23 -3.24 3.09
N THR A 94 12.24 -3.87 2.48
CA THR A 94 11.50 -5.00 3.06
C THR A 94 12.44 -6.17 3.35
N ASP A 95 13.38 -6.49 2.46
CA ASP A 95 14.41 -7.50 2.71
C ASP A 95 15.25 -7.16 3.95
N HIS A 96 15.68 -5.91 4.08
CA HIS A 96 16.49 -5.48 5.21
C HIS A 96 15.69 -5.44 6.53
N VAL A 97 14.40 -5.12 6.50
CA VAL A 97 13.50 -5.25 7.66
C VAL A 97 13.36 -6.72 8.07
N ASN A 98 13.23 -7.65 7.12
CA ASN A 98 13.21 -9.09 7.41
C ASN A 98 14.52 -9.59 8.04
N ILE A 99 15.67 -9.10 7.56
CA ILE A 99 16.97 -9.39 8.18
C ILE A 99 16.99 -8.92 9.64
N MET A 100 16.58 -7.67 9.90
CA MET A 100 16.50 -7.14 11.26
C MET A 100 15.51 -7.91 12.13
N PHE A 101 14.37 -8.32 11.57
CA PHE A 101 13.38 -9.14 12.26
C PHE A 101 13.98 -10.50 12.70
N ASP A 102 14.74 -11.15 11.81
CA ASP A 102 15.45 -12.39 12.13
C ASP A 102 16.55 -12.20 13.20
N GLN A 103 17.25 -11.07 13.17
CA GLN A 103 18.22 -10.69 14.20
C GLN A 103 17.54 -10.53 15.57
N ILE A 104 16.41 -9.84 15.64
CA ILE A 104 15.63 -9.70 16.88
C ILE A 104 15.17 -11.07 17.37
N ARG A 105 14.63 -11.91 16.47
CA ARG A 105 14.16 -13.26 16.81
C ARG A 105 15.27 -14.17 17.35
N SER A 106 16.50 -13.99 16.86
CA SER A 106 17.67 -14.76 17.30
C SER A 106 18.40 -14.13 18.49
N GLY A 107 18.01 -12.94 18.93
CA GLY A 107 18.68 -12.19 20.01
C GLY A 107 20.04 -11.60 19.58
N GLU A 108 20.24 -11.38 18.29
CA GLU A 108 21.42 -10.74 17.71
C GLU A 108 21.28 -9.21 17.69
N GLU A 109 22.41 -8.51 17.64
CA GLU A 109 22.40 -7.05 17.46
C GLU A 109 21.91 -6.67 16.05
N LEU A 110 21.05 -5.66 15.99
CA LEU A 110 20.53 -5.16 14.73
C LEU A 110 21.63 -4.54 13.88
N THR A 111 21.71 -4.95 12.62
CA THR A 111 22.57 -4.33 11.62
C THR A 111 21.81 -3.22 10.90
N PRO A 112 22.19 -1.93 11.07
CA PRO A 112 21.53 -0.83 10.40
C PRO A 112 21.58 -0.97 8.87
N ALA A 113 20.56 -0.45 8.19
CA ALA A 113 20.57 -0.35 6.74
C ALA A 113 21.74 0.52 6.26
N SER A 114 22.23 0.25 5.05
CA SER A 114 23.29 1.08 4.46
C SER A 114 22.84 2.54 4.36
N PRO A 115 23.72 3.52 4.67
CA PRO A 115 23.39 4.94 4.52
C PRO A 115 22.91 5.30 3.11
N ASP A 116 23.42 4.62 2.09
CA ASP A 116 23.05 4.83 0.69
C ASP A 116 21.56 4.47 0.44
N LEU A 117 21.07 3.37 1.02
CA LEU A 117 19.65 2.99 0.94
C LEU A 117 18.76 4.02 1.63
N LEU A 118 19.13 4.45 2.84
CA LEU A 118 18.37 5.46 3.59
C LEU A 118 18.31 6.80 2.82
N SER A 119 19.44 7.23 2.27
CA SER A 119 19.51 8.45 1.46
C SER A 119 18.71 8.33 0.16
N ALA A 120 18.71 7.17 -0.48
CA ALA A 120 17.93 6.93 -1.70
C ALA A 120 16.42 7.05 -1.42
N LEU A 121 15.93 6.38 -0.38
CA LEU A 121 14.51 6.46 0.03
C LEU A 121 14.09 7.87 0.43
N ALA A 122 14.92 8.57 1.21
CA ALA A 122 14.65 9.96 1.59
C ALA A 122 14.54 10.87 0.36
N SER A 123 15.45 10.71 -0.62
CA SER A 123 15.43 11.50 -1.86
C SER A 123 14.17 11.22 -2.70
N MET A 124 13.70 9.98 -2.72
CA MET A 124 12.46 9.57 -3.39
C MET A 124 11.22 10.21 -2.75
N ALA A 125 11.19 10.27 -1.41
CA ALA A 125 10.08 10.86 -0.65
C ALA A 125 10.01 12.39 -0.80
N GLU A 126 11.13 13.08 -1.01
CA GLU A 126 11.14 14.54 -1.19
C GLU A 126 10.67 14.98 -2.58
N GLY A 127 10.32 14.04 -3.48
CA GLY A 127 10.02 14.34 -4.88
C GLY A 127 11.21 14.97 -5.59
N GLY A 128 12.43 14.71 -5.09
CA GLY A 128 13.67 15.27 -5.62
C GLY A 128 13.78 14.95 -7.10
N PRO A 129 14.27 15.90 -7.93
CA PRO A 129 14.37 15.65 -9.35
C PRO A 129 15.20 14.38 -9.53
N VAL A 130 14.56 13.35 -10.08
CA VAL A 130 15.28 12.37 -10.87
C VAL A 130 16.11 13.24 -11.79
N ALA A 131 17.42 13.28 -11.56
CA ALA A 131 18.34 13.87 -12.50
C ALA A 131 18.31 12.95 -13.73
N ILE A 132 17.23 13.05 -14.49
CA ILE A 132 17.26 12.88 -15.93
C ILE A 132 18.38 13.82 -16.32
N SER A 133 19.54 13.24 -16.59
CA SER A 133 20.57 13.90 -17.36
C SER A 133 19.85 14.42 -18.60
N GLU A 134 19.49 15.69 -18.57
CA GLU A 134 18.98 16.43 -19.70
C GLU A 134 19.93 16.08 -20.86
N PRO A 135 19.43 15.49 -21.95
CA PRO A 135 20.27 15.29 -23.11
C PRO A 135 20.76 16.68 -23.50
N ALA A 136 22.09 16.81 -23.56
CA ALA A 136 22.75 18.07 -23.91
C ALA A 136 22.01 18.73 -25.09
N PRO A 137 21.74 20.04 -25.02
CA PRO A 137 20.96 20.73 -26.04
C PRO A 137 21.63 20.50 -27.40
N GLU A 138 20.95 19.76 -28.25
CA GLU A 138 21.27 19.63 -29.67
C GLU A 138 21.06 21.04 -30.28
N PRO A 139 22.04 21.58 -31.02
CA PRO A 139 21.97 22.96 -31.50
C PRO A 139 20.77 23.16 -32.43
N GLU A 140 19.92 24.13 -32.08
CA GLU A 140 18.84 24.65 -32.93
C GLU A 140 19.36 24.98 -34.34
N PRO A 141 18.71 24.50 -35.41
CA PRO A 141 19.02 24.93 -36.75
C PRO A 141 18.53 26.39 -36.97
N GLU A 142 19.45 27.21 -37.44
CA GLU A 142 19.26 28.62 -37.82
C GLU A 142 18.24 28.74 -38.99
N PRO A 143 17.34 29.75 -38.98
CA PRO A 143 16.31 29.88 -40.01
C PRO A 143 16.87 30.52 -41.28
N GLU A 144 16.82 29.81 -42.41
CA GLU A 144 17.00 30.38 -43.75
C GLU A 144 15.68 30.38 -44.56
N PRO A 145 15.49 31.36 -45.47
CA PRO A 145 14.19 31.84 -45.91
C PRO A 145 13.53 31.02 -47.03
N GLU A 146 12.20 30.98 -47.04
CA GLU A 146 11.37 30.65 -48.22
C GLU A 146 11.73 31.57 -49.41
N PRO A 147 11.77 31.06 -50.66
CA PRO A 147 10.52 31.00 -51.41
C PRO A 147 10.38 29.96 -52.57
N GLU A 148 9.13 29.85 -53.03
CA GLU A 148 8.56 29.45 -54.34
C GLU A 148 8.44 27.97 -54.78
N VAL A 149 7.18 27.61 -55.06
CA VAL A 149 6.70 26.40 -55.75
C VAL A 149 7.13 26.37 -57.23
N PRO A 150 7.38 25.19 -57.83
CA PRO A 150 6.32 24.62 -58.69
C PRO A 150 6.24 23.07 -58.75
N ALA A 151 4.99 22.60 -58.85
CA ALA A 151 4.44 21.47 -59.61
C ALA A 151 5.17 20.10 -59.73
N ALA A 152 4.44 19.08 -59.22
CA ALA A 152 4.14 17.78 -59.82
C ALA A 152 5.26 16.72 -60.01
N ALA A 153 5.18 15.66 -59.21
CA ALA A 153 5.31 14.27 -59.67
C ALA A 153 4.66 13.33 -58.64
N ALA A 154 3.86 12.39 -59.15
CA ALA A 154 3.20 11.35 -58.39
C ALA A 154 4.15 10.18 -58.11
N ASP A 155 4.04 9.60 -56.92
CA ASP A 155 4.28 8.20 -56.54
C ASP A 155 3.98 8.17 -55.02
N GLY A 156 3.06 7.40 -54.45
CA GLY A 156 2.51 6.13 -54.88
C GLY A 156 2.71 5.12 -53.75
N ASP A 157 2.02 5.31 -52.61
CA ASP A 157 1.83 4.24 -51.61
C ASP A 157 0.62 4.52 -50.71
N THR A 158 -0.57 4.52 -51.30
CA THR A 158 -1.82 4.33 -50.55
C THR A 158 -2.60 3.27 -51.29
N ILE A 159 -2.73 2.08 -50.69
CA ILE A 159 -3.65 1.02 -51.15
C ILE A 159 -4.99 1.68 -51.46
N THR A 160 -5.46 1.47 -52.69
CA THR A 160 -6.75 2.01 -53.13
C THR A 160 -7.88 1.12 -52.62
N ASP A 161 -9.03 1.72 -52.33
CA ASP A 161 -10.20 0.99 -51.79
C ASP A 161 -10.64 -0.16 -52.72
N GLU A 162 -10.41 -0.04 -54.02
CA GLU A 162 -10.70 -1.08 -55.02
C GLU A 162 -9.76 -2.31 -54.92
N GLU A 163 -8.52 -2.15 -54.46
CA GLU A 163 -7.61 -3.27 -54.17
C GLU A 163 -7.94 -3.93 -52.82
N PHE A 164 -8.44 -3.15 -51.85
CA PHE A 164 -8.88 -3.67 -50.57
C PHE A 164 -10.14 -4.54 -50.69
N GLU A 165 -11.12 -4.14 -51.51
CA GLU A 165 -12.33 -4.94 -51.77
C GLU A 165 -12.02 -6.29 -52.45
N LYS A 166 -11.05 -6.32 -53.38
CA LYS A 166 -10.58 -7.58 -53.99
C LYS A 166 -9.87 -8.51 -53.01
N LEU A 167 -9.19 -7.96 -52.01
CA LEU A 167 -8.54 -8.75 -50.97
C LEU A 167 -9.56 -9.38 -50.01
N LEU A 168 -10.65 -8.67 -49.72
CA LEU A 168 -11.77 -9.14 -48.90
C LEU A 168 -12.60 -10.23 -49.60
N ASP A 169 -12.85 -10.08 -50.90
CA ASP A 169 -13.53 -11.10 -51.72
C ASP A 169 -12.71 -12.41 -51.79
N SER A 170 -11.38 -12.29 -51.87
CA SER A 170 -10.48 -13.46 -51.86
C SER A 170 -10.39 -14.16 -50.49
N LEU A 171 -10.67 -13.45 -49.39
CA LEU A 171 -10.61 -13.98 -48.01
C LEU A 171 -11.93 -14.61 -47.54
N GLN A 172 -13.09 -14.12 -48.02
CA GLN A 172 -14.40 -14.67 -47.68
C GLN A 172 -15.03 -15.57 -48.77
N GLY A 173 -14.41 -15.70 -49.94
CA GLY A 173 -14.98 -16.40 -51.10
C GLY A 173 -14.54 -17.85 -51.28
N ALA A 174 -14.91 -18.75 -50.37
CA ALA A 174 -14.92 -20.19 -50.64
C ALA A 174 -16.25 -20.82 -50.19
N GLY A 175 -17.25 -20.74 -51.06
CA GLY A 175 -18.32 -21.74 -51.15
C GLY A 175 -19.74 -21.27 -50.82
N GLU A 176 -20.49 -20.96 -51.87
CA GLU A 176 -21.95 -21.09 -51.95
C GLU A 176 -22.27 -21.95 -53.20
N PRO A 177 -23.49 -22.49 -53.44
CA PRO A 177 -24.69 -22.55 -52.59
C PRO A 177 -25.47 -23.92 -52.66
N GLU A 178 -26.65 -23.93 -52.03
CA GLU A 178 -27.86 -24.75 -52.31
C GLU A 178 -28.11 -26.06 -51.53
N ASN A 179 -29.02 -26.02 -50.53
CA ASN A 179 -30.39 -26.56 -50.66
C ASN A 179 -31.27 -26.20 -49.46
N ALA A 180 -32.58 -26.17 -49.69
CA ALA A 180 -33.63 -25.66 -48.84
C ALA A 180 -34.10 -26.62 -47.72
N THR A 181 -34.97 -26.05 -46.86
CA THR A 181 -36.14 -26.68 -46.21
C THR A 181 -36.04 -26.94 -44.69
N GLU A 182 -36.63 -26.03 -43.90
CA GLU A 182 -37.36 -26.32 -42.64
C GLU A 182 -38.61 -27.19 -42.92
N PRO A 183 -39.19 -27.99 -41.99
CA PRO A 183 -39.55 -27.52 -40.62
C PRO A 183 -39.60 -28.57 -39.46
N ALA A 184 -39.68 -28.02 -38.24
CA ALA A 184 -40.44 -28.42 -37.04
C ALA A 184 -40.56 -29.90 -36.54
N ALA A 185 -40.24 -30.09 -35.25
CA ALA A 185 -41.14 -30.57 -34.16
C ALA A 185 -40.56 -31.68 -33.23
N GLN A 186 -40.55 -31.35 -31.92
CA GLN A 186 -40.97 -32.14 -30.74
C GLN A 186 -40.36 -33.54 -30.46
N SER A 187 -39.81 -33.74 -29.25
CA SER A 187 -40.53 -34.44 -28.17
C SER A 187 -39.76 -34.45 -26.85
N ALA A 188 -40.51 -34.31 -25.75
CA ALA A 188 -40.09 -34.40 -24.36
C ALA A 188 -39.88 -35.85 -23.90
N SER A 189 -39.13 -36.08 -22.82
CA SER A 189 -39.61 -36.75 -21.58
C SER A 189 -38.46 -37.06 -20.60
N ASP A 190 -38.58 -36.50 -19.40
CA ASP A 190 -38.15 -37.09 -18.12
C ASP A 190 -39.16 -38.20 -17.75
N PRO A 191 -38.79 -39.29 -17.04
CA PRO A 191 -38.74 -39.27 -15.57
C PRO A 191 -37.62 -40.11 -14.93
N GLY A 192 -37.06 -39.65 -13.80
CA GLY A 192 -36.42 -40.53 -12.80
C GLY A 192 -37.45 -41.38 -12.02
N PRO A 193 -37.15 -41.96 -10.83
CA PRO A 193 -35.87 -42.30 -10.20
C PRO A 193 -35.86 -43.76 -9.62
N ALA A 194 -34.70 -44.32 -9.25
CA ALA A 194 -34.62 -45.42 -8.26
C ALA A 194 -33.20 -45.65 -7.69
N ALA A 195 -33.03 -45.17 -6.45
CA ALA A 195 -32.23 -45.66 -5.32
C ALA A 195 -31.15 -46.75 -5.52
N ILE A 196 -29.93 -46.42 -5.06
CA ILE A 196 -29.16 -47.29 -4.14
C ILE A 196 -28.58 -46.44 -3.00
N ASN A 197 -28.65 -47.02 -1.81
CA ASN A 197 -28.34 -46.43 -0.52
C ASN A 197 -26.85 -46.37 -0.22
N ASN A 198 -26.46 -45.24 0.39
CA ASN A 198 -25.65 -45.08 1.60
C ASN A 198 -24.11 -45.23 1.54
N ALA A 199 -23.49 -44.12 1.97
CA ALA A 199 -22.39 -43.97 2.93
C ALA A 199 -21.02 -43.58 2.38
N GLY A 200 -20.67 -42.30 2.58
CA GLY A 200 -19.28 -41.83 2.66
C GLY A 200 -19.04 -40.42 2.12
N ASN A 201 -19.32 -39.40 2.94
CA ASN A 201 -18.88 -38.00 2.87
C ASN A 201 -18.68 -37.37 1.47
N SER A 202 -19.70 -36.64 1.00
CA SER A 202 -19.49 -35.46 0.15
C SER A 202 -20.13 -34.29 0.90
N ASP A 203 -19.28 -33.39 1.38
CA ASP A 203 -19.63 -32.22 2.20
C ASP A 203 -20.17 -31.11 1.29
N GLU A 204 -21.43 -31.27 0.87
CA GLU A 204 -22.19 -30.22 0.20
C GLU A 204 -23.31 -29.83 1.16
N ILE A 205 -23.11 -28.73 1.89
CA ILE A 205 -24.11 -28.18 2.81
C ILE A 205 -25.37 -27.91 2.00
N THR A 206 -26.48 -28.52 2.40
CA THR A 206 -27.76 -28.29 1.73
C THR A 206 -28.27 -26.87 2.02
N ASP A 207 -29.00 -26.27 1.08
CA ASP A 207 -29.54 -24.90 1.26
C ASP A 207 -30.38 -24.78 2.55
N GLU A 208 -31.07 -25.85 2.96
CA GLU A 208 -31.83 -25.89 4.22
C GLU A 208 -30.93 -25.89 5.47
N GLU A 209 -29.77 -26.57 5.44
CA GLU A 209 -28.79 -26.51 6.53
C GLU A 209 -28.09 -25.15 6.59
N PHE A 210 -27.85 -24.53 5.43
CA PHE A 210 -27.29 -23.18 5.36
C PHE A 210 -28.25 -22.12 5.93
N GLU A 211 -29.55 -22.20 5.60
CA GLU A 211 -30.57 -21.32 6.17
C GLU A 211 -30.70 -21.51 7.70
N ALA A 212 -30.62 -22.77 8.18
CA ALA A 212 -30.64 -23.05 9.61
C ALA A 212 -29.43 -22.44 10.34
N LEU A 213 -28.23 -22.48 9.74
CA LEU A 213 -27.01 -21.85 10.29
C LEU A 213 -27.08 -20.32 10.29
N LEU A 214 -27.73 -19.70 9.30
CA LEU A 214 -27.96 -18.26 9.28
C LEU A 214 -28.96 -17.80 10.35
N ASP A 215 -30.01 -18.60 10.62
CA ASP A 215 -30.94 -18.32 11.71
C ASP A 215 -30.26 -18.49 13.09
N GLU A 216 -29.41 -19.51 13.24
CA GLU A 216 -28.60 -19.70 14.46
C GLU A 216 -27.59 -18.55 14.67
N LEU A 217 -26.91 -18.08 13.63
CA LEU A 217 -25.97 -16.95 13.72
C LEU A 217 -26.68 -15.62 14.02
N SER A 218 -27.87 -15.40 13.43
CA SER A 218 -28.64 -14.18 13.65
C SER A 218 -29.32 -14.15 15.02
N SER A 219 -29.75 -15.31 15.54
CA SER A 219 -30.28 -15.45 16.90
C SER A 219 -29.16 -15.35 17.96
N ALA A 220 -27.97 -15.89 17.71
CA ALA A 220 -26.79 -15.74 18.57
C ALA A 220 -26.33 -14.28 18.70
N LYS A 221 -26.45 -13.49 17.62
CA LYS A 221 -26.14 -12.04 17.65
C LYS A 221 -27.16 -11.23 18.47
N LYS A 222 -28.38 -11.73 18.64
CA LYS A 222 -29.45 -11.10 19.43
C LYS A 222 -29.37 -11.44 20.92
N THR A 223 -28.84 -12.61 21.28
CA THR A 223 -28.60 -12.98 22.70
C THR A 223 -27.32 -12.36 23.26
N SER A 224 -26.28 -12.17 22.44
CA SER A 224 -25.03 -11.51 22.90
C SER A 224 -25.17 -9.99 23.12
N THR A 225 -26.09 -9.32 22.40
CA THR A 225 -26.35 -7.88 22.58
C THR A 225 -27.36 -7.59 23.69
N ALA A 226 -28.15 -8.57 24.13
CA ALA A 226 -29.04 -8.45 25.29
C ALA A 226 -28.34 -8.69 26.64
N ALA A 227 -27.22 -9.44 26.67
CA ALA A 227 -26.48 -9.71 27.92
C ALA A 227 -25.56 -8.55 28.36
N VAL A 228 -25.14 -7.66 27.45
CA VAL A 228 -24.30 -6.48 27.77
C VAL A 228 -25.14 -5.23 28.08
N ALA A 229 -26.44 -5.21 27.76
CA ALA A 229 -27.34 -4.09 28.05
C ALA A 229 -28.06 -4.19 29.42
N ALA A 230 -27.89 -5.27 30.17
CA ALA A 230 -28.63 -5.54 31.43
C ALA A 230 -27.78 -5.44 32.72
N SER A 231 -26.59 -4.84 32.68
CA SER A 231 -25.74 -4.63 33.88
C SER A 231 -25.44 -3.17 34.22
N VAL A 232 -26.15 -2.20 33.61
CA VAL A 232 -26.09 -0.79 34.01
C VAL A 232 -27.50 -0.28 34.28
N GLU A 233 -28.13 -0.73 35.36
CA GLU A 233 -29.22 -0.01 36.06
C GLU A 233 -29.62 -0.73 37.36
N LYS A 234 -28.92 -0.44 38.47
CA LYS A 234 -29.54 -0.18 39.80
C LYS A 234 -28.48 0.10 40.85
N GLY A 235 -28.48 1.31 41.40
CA GLY A 235 -27.76 1.58 42.65
C GLY A 235 -27.44 3.03 42.97
N VAL A 236 -28.35 3.98 42.72
CA VAL A 236 -28.28 5.32 43.34
C VAL A 236 -28.65 5.20 44.81
N GLN A 237 -27.84 5.75 45.73
CA GLN A 237 -28.36 6.58 46.82
C GLN A 237 -27.39 7.71 47.20
N PRO A 238 -27.93 8.90 47.54
CA PRO A 238 -27.19 10.15 47.68
C PRO A 238 -26.77 10.41 49.14
N VAL A 239 -25.73 11.23 49.34
CA VAL A 239 -25.47 11.89 50.62
C VAL A 239 -25.20 13.37 50.40
N ASP A 240 -25.71 14.14 51.35
CA ASP A 240 -26.01 15.56 51.31
C ASP A 240 -24.82 16.52 51.10
N SER A 241 -25.18 17.57 50.38
CA SER A 241 -24.62 18.92 50.27
C SER A 241 -23.85 19.46 51.48
N VAL A 242 -22.64 19.95 51.25
CA VAL A 242 -22.09 21.14 51.94
C VAL A 242 -21.57 22.12 50.89
N THR A 243 -22.05 23.35 51.01
CA THR A 243 -21.79 24.55 50.23
C THR A 243 -20.53 25.29 50.70
N ALA A 244 -19.72 25.79 49.77
CA ALA A 244 -18.90 27.03 49.83
C ALA A 244 -18.07 27.10 48.52
N ASP A 245 -18.41 27.92 47.53
CA ASP A 245 -18.13 29.37 47.39
C ASP A 245 -16.64 29.72 47.23
N SER A 246 -16.31 30.24 46.03
CA SER A 246 -15.15 31.08 45.64
C SER A 246 -13.74 30.45 45.75
N GLU A 247 -12.78 30.53 44.83
CA GLU A 247 -12.39 31.56 43.85
C GLU A 247 -11.35 30.93 42.86
N PRO A 248 -11.15 31.46 41.63
CA PRO A 248 -10.22 30.88 40.64
C PRO A 248 -8.76 31.28 40.91
N GLN A 249 -7.84 30.32 41.00
CA GLN A 249 -6.41 30.61 41.10
C GLN A 249 -5.80 30.89 39.72
N GLU A 250 -5.35 32.13 39.54
CA GLU A 250 -4.47 32.62 38.47
C GLU A 250 -3.09 31.93 38.47
N PRO A 251 -2.38 31.91 37.33
CA PRO A 251 -1.07 31.29 37.19
C PRO A 251 0.01 32.17 37.82
N VAL A 252 0.82 31.59 38.71
CA VAL A 252 1.92 32.29 39.36
C VAL A 252 3.05 32.55 38.35
N ALA A 253 3.20 33.82 38.01
CA ALA A 253 4.29 34.38 37.23
C ALA A 253 5.66 34.14 37.89
N ARG A 254 6.61 33.57 37.14
CA ARG A 254 8.05 33.70 37.42
C ARG A 254 8.53 35.06 36.89
N LYS A 255 9.08 35.86 37.78
CA LYS A 255 9.68 37.18 37.52
C LYS A 255 11.02 37.04 36.76
N PRO A 256 11.40 38.01 35.91
CA PRO A 256 12.61 37.93 35.07
C PRO A 256 13.83 38.53 35.78
N GLU A 257 15.01 37.96 35.53
CA GLU A 257 16.31 38.57 35.83
C GLU A 257 17.09 38.74 34.51
N PRO A 258 17.66 39.93 34.23
CA PRO A 258 18.38 40.19 32.98
C PRO A 258 19.90 40.03 33.18
N GLU A 259 20.61 39.57 32.15
CA GLU A 259 21.63 40.42 31.50
C GLU A 259 22.21 39.78 30.24
N LYS A 260 22.23 40.60 29.19
CA LYS A 260 22.88 40.38 27.91
C LYS A 260 24.38 40.58 28.07
N ARG A 261 25.20 39.75 27.43
CA ARG A 261 26.43 40.21 26.77
C ARG A 261 26.80 39.29 25.61
N SER A 262 26.48 39.76 24.42
CA SER A 262 27.02 39.31 23.14
C SER A 262 28.40 39.99 22.86
N PRO A 263 29.14 39.55 21.83
CA PRO A 263 30.59 39.34 21.86
C PRO A 263 31.42 40.46 21.20
N ALA A 264 32.75 40.39 21.31
CA ALA A 264 33.69 41.01 20.36
C ALA A 264 35.11 40.37 20.41
N PRO A 265 35.89 40.46 19.32
CA PRO A 265 36.95 39.52 18.92
C PRO A 265 38.38 40.08 19.07
N VAL A 266 39.41 39.21 18.99
CA VAL A 266 40.82 39.41 18.57
C VAL A 266 41.66 38.24 19.14
N ALA A 267 42.71 37.65 18.57
CA ALA A 267 43.53 37.88 17.39
C ALA A 267 44.25 36.56 17.04
N ALA A 268 44.74 36.50 15.81
CA ALA A 268 45.66 35.50 15.28
C ALA A 268 46.95 35.36 16.12
N THR A 269 47.47 34.14 16.23
CA THR A 269 48.92 33.89 16.17
C THR A 269 49.18 32.60 15.39
N ALA A 270 49.99 32.74 14.34
CA ALA A 270 50.68 31.64 13.69
C ALA A 270 51.78 31.10 14.61
N SER A 271 52.14 29.82 14.48
CA SER A 271 53.52 29.38 14.18
C SER A 271 53.78 27.91 14.58
N ALA A 272 54.12 27.12 13.55
CA ALA A 272 55.16 26.09 13.46
C ALA A 272 55.06 24.75 14.23
N ALA A 273 55.10 23.68 13.41
CA ALA A 273 55.67 22.36 13.69
C ALA A 273 57.20 22.45 13.99
N PRO A 274 57.98 21.36 14.22
CA PRO A 274 57.92 20.03 13.59
C PRO A 274 57.30 18.91 14.45
#